data_AF-A0A2V1AI51-F1
#
_entry.id   AF-A0A2V1AI51-F1
#
_cell.length_a   1.000
_cell.length_b   1.000
_cell.length_c   1.000
_cell.angle_alpha   90.00
_cell.angle_beta   90.00
_cell.angle_gamma   90.00
#
_symmetry.space_group_name_H-M   'P 1'
#
loop_
_entity.id
_entity.type
_entity.pdbx_description
1 polymer ?
#
loop_
_entity_poly.entity_id
_entity_poly.type
_entity_poly.pdbx_seq_one_letter_code
_entity_poly.pdbx_strand_id
1 'polypeptide(L)'
;MSFEFYGGFIAKEFIEEEAKDKTFAEAVCEAVIRHQDIGDSGNITTLGLILQIATILDNVGKHTQYIHPETLNYANKKYSREGWLACFAASTDNENAKKPWGHTSKLGVPDFSEAILANPVQYTQ
;
A
#
# COMPACT_ATOMS: atom_id res chain seq x y z
N MET A 1 11.02 6.23 13.00
CA MET A 1 9.92 5.25 12.84
C MET A 1 9.32 5.46 11.46
N SER A 2 9.21 4.38 10.67
CA SER A 2 8.66 4.39 9.30
C SER A 2 7.15 4.66 9.29
N PHE A 3 6.60 5.14 8.17
CA PHE A 3 5.18 5.48 8.07
C PHE A 3 4.25 4.27 8.25
N GLU A 4 4.65 3.07 7.80
CA GLU A 4 3.87 1.84 7.92
C GLU A 4 3.66 1.47 9.38
N PHE A 5 4.72 1.61 10.20
CA PHE A 5 4.68 1.34 11.63
C PHE A 5 3.83 2.36 12.37
N TYR A 6 4.07 3.64 12.11
CA TYR A 6 3.33 4.69 12.79
C TYR A 6 1.84 4.71 12.39
N GLY A 7 1.55 4.51 11.10
CA GLY A 7 0.19 4.38 10.59
C GLY A 7 -0.55 3.19 11.19
N GLY A 8 0.13 2.05 11.39
CA GLY A 8 -0.44 0.89 12.07
C GLY A 8 -0.85 1.20 13.52
N PHE A 9 0.01 1.91 14.27
CA PHE A 9 -0.33 2.31 15.64
C PHE A 9 -1.49 3.30 15.71
N ILE A 10 -1.53 4.30 14.82
CA ILE A 10 -2.66 5.24 14.73
C ILE A 10 -3.96 4.48 14.43
N ALA A 11 -3.94 3.56 13.44
CA ALA A 11 -5.11 2.78 13.08
C ALA A 11 -5.57 1.88 14.25
N LYS A 12 -4.64 1.27 14.98
CA LYS A 12 -4.94 0.45 16.15
C LYS A 12 -5.64 1.27 17.23
N GLU A 13 -5.06 2.40 17.63
CA GLU A 13 -5.63 3.28 18.66
C GLU A 13 -7.04 3.72 18.28
N PHE A 14 -7.22 4.20 17.05
CA PHE A 14 -8.53 4.60 16.54
C PHE A 14 -9.56 3.47 16.58
N ILE A 15 -9.21 2.27 16.12
CA ILE A 15 -10.17 1.15 16.06
C ILE A 15 -10.47 0.59 17.46
N GLU A 16 -9.49 0.52 18.36
CA GLU A 16 -9.75 0.12 19.76
C GLU A 16 -10.72 1.10 20.43
N GLU A 17 -10.61 2.39 20.13
CA GLU A 17 -11.51 3.42 20.64
C GLU A 17 -12.92 3.32 20.05
N GLU A 18 -13.06 3.14 18.74
CA GLU A 18 -14.36 3.17 18.07
C GLU A 18 -15.09 1.82 18.11
N ALA A 19 -14.40 0.72 17.82
CA ALA A 19 -15.01 -0.60 17.73
C ALA A 19 -15.08 -1.33 19.08
N LYS A 20 -14.28 -0.89 20.07
CA LYS A 20 -14.07 -1.60 21.35
C LYS A 20 -13.70 -3.08 21.17
N ASP A 21 -13.07 -3.41 20.04
CA ASP A 21 -12.65 -4.76 19.68
C ASP A 21 -11.14 -4.77 19.47
N LYS A 22 -10.44 -5.34 20.44
CA LYS A 22 -8.98 -5.46 20.43
C LYS A 22 -8.48 -6.37 19.31
N THR A 23 -9.17 -7.48 19.03
CA THR A 23 -8.76 -8.41 17.98
C THR A 23 -8.89 -7.77 16.61
N PHE A 24 -9.97 -7.02 16.38
CA PHE A 24 -10.13 -6.27 15.13
C PHE A 24 -9.03 -5.21 14.97
N ALA A 25 -8.75 -4.43 16.03
CA ALA A 25 -7.71 -3.42 15.98
C ALA A 25 -6.30 -4.01 15.75
N GLU A 26 -5.97 -5.13 16.39
CA GLU A 26 -4.72 -5.85 16.19
C GLU A 26 -4.61 -6.41 14.77
N ALA A 27 -5.70 -6.93 14.20
CA ALA A 27 -5.71 -7.43 12.82
C ALA A 27 -5.43 -6.30 11.79
N VAL A 28 -6.02 -5.12 11.99
CA VAL A 28 -5.75 -3.95 11.14
C VAL A 28 -4.32 -3.44 11.34
N CYS A 29 -3.85 -3.36 12.59
CA CYS A 29 -2.48 -2.96 12.91
C CYS A 29 -1.46 -3.84 12.18
N GLU A 30 -1.59 -5.17 12.27
CA GLU A 30 -0.71 -6.13 11.60
C GLU A 30 -0.73 -5.95 10.08
N ALA A 31 -1.91 -5.83 9.47
CA ALA A 31 -2.05 -5.65 8.03
C ALA A 31 -1.42 -4.34 7.54
N VAL A 32 -1.65 -3.23 8.25
CA VAL A 32 -1.07 -1.91 7.92
C VAL A 32 0.44 -1.91 8.14
N ILE A 33 0.96 -2.49 9.22
CA ILE A 33 2.40 -2.56 9.46
C ILE A 33 3.11 -3.30 8.31
N ARG A 34 2.51 -4.37 7.79
CA ARG A 34 3.13 -5.26 6.80
C ARG A 34 2.74 -4.97 5.35
N HIS A 35 1.96 -3.92 5.06
CA HIS A 35 1.47 -3.68 3.69
C HIS A 35 2.58 -3.36 2.66
N GLN A 36 3.79 -2.98 3.11
CA GLN A 36 4.99 -2.85 2.25
C GLN A 36 6.07 -3.90 2.56
N ASP A 37 5.80 -4.89 3.41
CA ASP A 37 6.71 -6.01 3.66
C ASP A 37 6.62 -7.02 2.52
N ILE A 38 7.04 -6.59 1.34
CA ILE A 38 7.03 -7.38 0.10
C ILE A 38 8.22 -8.33 0.13
N GLY A 39 7.97 -9.64 0.08
CA GLY A 39 9.00 -10.68 0.11
C GLY A 39 8.47 -12.03 -0.37
N ASP A 40 9.39 -12.98 -0.55
CA ASP A 40 9.11 -14.22 -1.31
C ASP A 40 8.79 -15.44 -0.45
N SER A 41 8.88 -15.35 0.88
CA SER A 41 8.68 -16.51 1.77
C SER A 41 8.08 -16.14 3.14
N GLY A 42 7.59 -17.15 3.86
CA GLY A 42 6.91 -16.98 5.15
C GLY A 42 5.39 -16.96 5.03
N ASN A 43 4.71 -16.57 6.11
CA ASN A 43 3.25 -16.46 6.18
C ASN A 43 2.82 -15.03 6.53
N ILE A 44 1.60 -14.68 6.15
CA ILE A 44 0.93 -13.42 6.45
C ILE A 44 -0.57 -13.67 6.67
N THR A 45 -1.26 -12.76 7.34
CA THR A 45 -2.72 -12.83 7.46
C THR A 45 -3.38 -12.66 6.10
N THR A 46 -4.59 -13.20 5.92
CA THR A 46 -5.37 -13.00 4.68
C THR A 46 -5.66 -11.53 4.42
N LEU A 47 -5.92 -10.75 5.47
CA LEU A 47 -6.11 -9.30 5.40
C LEU A 47 -4.84 -8.58 4.93
N GLY A 48 -3.67 -8.93 5.47
CA GLY A 48 -2.40 -8.37 5.03
C GLY A 48 -2.07 -8.74 3.58
N LEU A 49 -2.32 -9.99 3.18
CA LEU A 49 -2.06 -10.46 1.82
C LEU A 49 -2.92 -9.71 0.79
N ILE A 50 -4.23 -9.60 1.00
CA ILE A 50 -5.09 -8.92 0.04
C ILE A 50 -4.77 -7.41 -0.02
N LEU A 51 -4.35 -6.82 1.11
CA LEU A 51 -3.88 -5.44 1.16
C LEU A 51 -2.61 -5.24 0.33
N GLN A 52 -1.61 -6.13 0.44
CA GLN A 52 -0.42 -6.09 -0.41
C GLN A 52 -0.77 -6.22 -1.90
N ILE A 53 -1.61 -7.20 -2.26
CA ILE A 53 -2.02 -7.41 -3.65
C ILE A 53 -2.68 -6.14 -4.21
N ALA A 54 -3.60 -5.53 -3.46
CA ALA A 54 -4.33 -4.34 -3.90
C ALA A 54 -3.42 -3.10 -4.02
N THR A 55 -2.55 -2.85 -3.05
CA THR A 55 -1.64 -1.69 -3.10
C THR A 55 -0.59 -1.83 -4.19
N ILE A 56 -0.03 -3.03 -4.38
CA ILE A 56 0.91 -3.30 -5.48
C ILE A 56 0.20 -3.15 -6.83
N LEU A 57 -1.04 -3.66 -6.95
CA LEU A 57 -1.84 -3.48 -8.16
C LEU A 57 -2.01 -2.01 -8.49
N ASP A 58 -2.33 -1.16 -7.51
CA ASP A 58 -2.65 0.24 -7.78
C ASP A 58 -1.42 1.12 -8.03
N ASN A 59 -0.30 0.77 -7.41
CA ASN A 59 0.91 1.58 -7.42
C ASN A 59 1.85 1.22 -8.58
N VAL A 60 2.04 -0.08 -8.84
CA VAL A 60 3.02 -0.57 -9.84
C VAL A 60 2.42 -1.52 -10.87
N GLY A 61 1.09 -1.72 -10.86
CA GLY A 61 0.40 -2.42 -11.94
C GLY A 61 0.62 -3.93 -12.00
N LYS A 62 1.10 -4.56 -10.93
CA LYS A 62 1.22 -6.03 -10.88
C LYS A 62 -0.09 -6.67 -10.44
N HIS A 63 -0.19 -8.00 -10.56
CA HIS A 63 -1.36 -8.78 -10.12
C HIS A 63 -2.68 -8.48 -10.87
N THR A 64 -2.61 -7.87 -12.05
CA THR A 64 -3.78 -7.61 -12.90
C THR A 64 -4.51 -8.88 -13.31
N GLN A 65 -3.83 -10.04 -13.34
CA GLN A 65 -4.46 -11.34 -13.63
C GLN A 65 -5.53 -11.78 -12.60
N TYR A 66 -5.60 -11.14 -11.42
CA TYR A 66 -6.58 -11.48 -10.38
C TYR A 66 -7.87 -10.66 -10.45
N ILE A 67 -7.96 -9.65 -11.33
CA ILE A 67 -9.12 -8.77 -11.44
C ILE A 67 -9.51 -8.54 -12.90
N HIS A 68 -10.81 -8.59 -13.18
CA HIS A 68 -11.31 -8.31 -14.52
C HIS A 68 -11.10 -6.83 -14.88
N PRO A 69 -10.64 -6.50 -16.10
CA PRO A 69 -10.39 -5.10 -16.51
C PRO A 69 -11.60 -4.17 -16.34
N GLU A 70 -12.81 -4.66 -16.57
CA GLU A 70 -14.03 -3.85 -16.36
C GLU A 70 -14.27 -3.49 -14.89
N THR A 71 -13.89 -4.36 -13.95
CA THR A 71 -13.97 -4.04 -12.52
C THR A 71 -12.97 -2.95 -12.16
N LEU A 72 -11.76 -3.02 -12.72
CA LEU A 72 -10.73 -2.01 -12.54
C LEU A 72 -11.16 -0.66 -13.13
N ASN A 73 -11.70 -0.67 -14.35
CA ASN A 73 -12.27 0.48 -15.06
C ASN A 73 -13.41 1.13 -14.26
N TYR A 74 -14.36 0.33 -13.78
CA TYR A 74 -15.48 0.81 -12.98
C TYR A 74 -15.00 1.47 -11.68
N ALA A 75 -14.09 0.82 -10.94
CA ALA A 75 -13.57 1.35 -9.69
C ALA A 75 -12.86 2.70 -9.89
N ASN A 76 -12.00 2.81 -10.90
CA ASN A 76 -11.23 4.03 -11.18
C ASN A 76 -12.04 5.13 -11.85
N LYS A 77 -13.16 4.82 -12.51
CA LYS A 77 -14.16 5.83 -12.93
C LYS A 77 -14.94 6.39 -11.76
N LYS A 78 -15.26 5.54 -10.77
CA LYS A 78 -15.98 5.95 -9.56
C LYS A 78 -15.09 6.73 -8.60
N TYR A 79 -13.84 6.31 -8.45
CA TYR A 79 -12.83 6.94 -7.60
C TYR A 79 -11.64 7.34 -8.48
N SER A 80 -11.66 8.61 -8.92
CA SER A 80 -10.65 9.17 -9.81
C SER A 80 -9.23 9.02 -9.21
N ARG A 81 -8.26 8.74 -10.09
CA ARG A 81 -6.85 8.59 -9.67
C ARG A 81 -6.16 9.92 -9.40
N GLU A 82 -6.64 11.02 -9.98
CA GLU A 82 -6.15 12.39 -9.71
C GLU A 82 -4.61 12.54 -9.70
N GLY A 83 -3.90 11.89 -10.64
CA GLY A 83 -2.43 11.93 -10.69
C GLY A 83 -1.72 10.99 -9.71
N TRP A 84 -2.42 9.95 -9.23
CA TRP A 84 -1.98 8.99 -8.21
C TRP A 84 -0.51 8.58 -8.27
N LEU A 85 0.00 8.19 -9.44
CA LEU A 85 1.38 7.72 -9.59
C LEU A 85 2.40 8.79 -9.17
N ALA A 86 2.17 10.06 -9.55
CA ALA A 86 3.03 11.18 -9.15
C ALA A 86 2.90 11.46 -7.64
N CYS A 87 1.70 11.41 -7.09
CA CYS A 87 1.46 11.60 -5.66
C CYS A 87 2.16 10.53 -4.81
N PHE A 88 2.06 9.26 -5.22
CA PHE A 88 2.63 8.15 -4.46
C PHE A 88 4.16 8.07 -4.60
N ALA A 89 4.70 8.34 -5.80
CA ALA A 89 6.14 8.51 -6.01
C ALA A 89 6.70 9.64 -5.11
N ALA A 90 6.06 10.81 -5.10
CA ALA A 90 6.47 11.92 -4.24
C ALA A 90 6.36 11.60 -2.74
N SER A 91 5.36 10.81 -2.34
CA SER A 91 5.19 10.35 -0.95
C SER A 91 6.33 9.41 -0.53
N THR A 92 6.70 8.48 -1.42
CA THR A 92 7.85 7.57 -1.26
C THR A 92 9.16 8.37 -1.13
N ASP A 93 9.38 9.34 -2.01
CA ASP A 93 10.58 10.17 -1.99
C ASP A 93 10.66 11.02 -0.71
N ASN A 94 9.53 11.58 -0.27
CA ASN A 94 9.46 12.33 0.98
C ASN A 94 9.71 11.46 2.21
N GLU A 95 9.22 10.20 2.24
CA GLU A 95 9.51 9.26 3.33
C GLU A 95 11.01 8.96 3.39
N ASN A 96 11.64 8.65 2.25
CA ASN A 96 13.07 8.38 2.17
C ASN A 96 13.92 9.61 2.50
N ALA A 97 13.48 10.82 2.13
CA ALA A 97 14.18 12.06 2.46
C ALA A 97 14.13 12.39 3.96
N LYS A 98 12.95 12.20 4.61
CA LYS A 98 12.77 12.53 6.04
C LYS A 98 13.26 11.43 6.97
N LYS A 99 13.19 10.17 6.53
CA LYS A 99 13.52 8.99 7.30
C LYS A 99 14.34 8.04 6.43
N PRO A 100 15.60 8.39 6.09
CA PRO A 100 16.44 7.55 5.25
C PRO A 100 16.76 6.16 5.86
N TRP A 101 16.56 6.00 7.17
CA TRP A 101 16.62 4.72 7.88
C TRP A 101 15.28 3.96 7.91
N GLY A 102 14.25 4.48 7.24
CA GLY A 102 12.89 3.95 7.23
C GLY A 102 12.75 2.67 6.41
N HIS A 103 11.72 1.89 6.71
CA HIS A 103 11.46 0.59 6.08
C HIS A 103 11.25 0.71 4.57
N THR A 104 10.61 1.78 4.10
CA THR A 104 10.41 2.08 2.66
C THR A 104 11.70 2.02 1.83
N SER A 105 12.85 2.38 2.41
CA SER A 105 14.15 2.31 1.72
C SER A 105 14.53 0.89 1.27
N LYS A 106 13.98 -0.16 1.92
CA LYS A 106 14.15 -1.57 1.53
C LYS A 106 13.64 -1.85 0.12
N LEU A 107 12.69 -1.06 -0.37
CA LEU A 107 12.12 -1.19 -1.72
C LEU A 107 13.05 -0.64 -2.82
N GLY A 108 14.12 0.06 -2.44
CA GLY A 108 15.08 0.67 -3.36
C GLY A 108 14.89 2.18 -3.52
N VAL A 109 16.00 2.93 -3.55
CA VAL A 109 16.04 4.39 -3.71
C VAL A 109 17.03 4.74 -4.82
N PRO A 110 16.60 5.32 -5.97
CA PRO A 110 15.23 5.76 -6.32
C PRO A 110 14.34 4.67 -6.97
N ASP A 111 14.85 3.45 -7.14
CA ASP A 111 14.25 2.39 -7.97
C ASP A 111 12.73 2.18 -7.75
N PHE A 112 12.24 2.25 -6.51
CA PHE A 112 10.82 2.05 -6.24
C PHE A 112 9.94 3.20 -6.75
N SER A 113 10.39 4.46 -6.57
CA SER A 113 9.68 5.64 -7.07
C SER A 113 9.62 5.64 -8.60
N GLU A 114 10.72 5.25 -9.24
CA GLU A 114 10.76 5.08 -10.69
C GLU A 114 9.83 3.96 -11.18
N ALA A 115 9.76 2.83 -10.46
CA ALA A 115 8.84 1.75 -10.78
C ALA A 115 7.35 2.15 -10.68
N ILE A 116 7.00 3.03 -9.72
CA ILE A 116 5.65 3.60 -9.62
C ILE A 116 5.33 4.45 -10.84
N LEU A 117 6.25 5.35 -11.23
CA LEU A 117 6.06 6.23 -12.38
C LEU A 117 6.05 5.48 -13.72
N ALA A 118 6.75 4.35 -13.78
CA ALA A 118 6.79 3.47 -14.95
C ALA A 118 5.61 2.49 -15.05
N ASN A 119 4.62 2.57 -14.14
CA ASN A 119 3.46 1.68 -14.15
C ASN A 119 2.68 1.75 -15.49
N PRO A 120 2.63 0.65 -16.26
CA PRO A 120 2.09 0.66 -17.63
C PRO A 120 0.57 0.44 -17.69
N VAL A 121 -0.09 0.17 -16.56
CA VAL A 121 -1.50 -0.23 -16.54
C VAL A 121 -2.42 0.96 -16.84
N GLN A 122 -3.33 0.76 -17.79
CA GLN A 122 -4.44 1.69 -18.03
C GLN A 122 -5.63 1.29 -17.15
N TYR A 123 -5.85 2.04 -16.08
CA TYR A 123 -6.89 1.78 -15.09
C TYR A 123 -8.29 2.23 -15.53
N THR A 124 -8.37 3.09 -16.54
CA THR A 124 -9.61 3.59 -17.15
C THR A 124 -9.48 3.47 -18.66
N GLN A 125 -10.51 2.93 -19.29
CA GLN A 125 -10.68 2.95 -20.76
C GLN A 125 -11.62 4.08 -21.18
#